data_AF-A0A917FG66-F1
#
_entry.id   AF-A0A917FG66-F1
#
_cell.length_a   1.000
_cell.length_b   1.000
_cell.length_c   1.000
_cell.angle_alpha   90.00
_cell.angle_beta   90.00
_cell.angle_gamma   90.00
#
_symmetry.space_group_name_H-M   'P 1'
#
loop_
_entity.id
_entity.type
_entity.pdbx_description
1 polymer ?
#
loop_
_entity_poly.entity_id
_entity_poly.type
_entity_poly.pdbx_seq_one_letter_code
_entity_poly.pdbx_strand_id
1 'polypeptide(L)'
;MRASRFTEEQIIGMLKEQEAGAKTADVCCKHGISSATFYKFKAKYGGMDVSDARWLKALEEENARLKKLLAEQMLDNAILRDVSSKKMVTPDARRKAVAHACAAHGMSQRRACQALGVDRTSVRYRSVRPDDASLREVMRAVAGERRRFG
;
A
#
# COMPACT_ATOMS: atom_id res chain seq x y z
N MET A 1 15.01 -14.77 1.17
CA MET A 1 16.45 -15.10 1.10
C MET A 1 17.13 -14.54 2.33
N ARG A 2 18.06 -15.28 2.95
CA ARG A 2 18.95 -14.68 3.97
C ARG A 2 19.81 -13.61 3.29
N ALA A 3 20.04 -12.50 3.98
CA ALA A 3 20.95 -11.46 3.50
C ALA A 3 22.35 -12.06 3.30
N SER A 4 22.97 -11.77 2.17
CA SER A 4 24.38 -12.11 1.93
C SER A 4 25.25 -11.36 2.94
N ARG A 5 26.35 -11.98 3.38
CA ARG A 5 27.34 -11.32 4.25
C ARG A 5 28.18 -10.28 3.49
N PHE A 6 28.20 -10.38 2.15
CA PHE A 6 28.96 -9.51 1.27
C PHE A 6 28.05 -8.52 0.54
N THR A 7 28.52 -7.29 0.36
CA THR A 7 27.85 -6.30 -0.49
C THR A 7 28.00 -6.66 -1.96
N GLU A 8 27.15 -6.11 -2.81
CA GLU A 8 27.19 -6.38 -4.25
C GLU A 8 28.50 -5.89 -4.86
N GLU A 9 29.05 -4.77 -4.37
CA GLU A 9 30.35 -4.28 -4.82
C GLU A 9 31.49 -5.21 -4.42
N GLN A 10 31.44 -5.80 -3.22
CA GLN A 10 32.42 -6.78 -2.77
C GLN A 10 32.38 -8.04 -3.63
N ILE A 11 31.18 -8.50 -3.97
CA ILE A 11 30.99 -9.67 -4.83
C ILE A 11 31.56 -9.40 -6.23
N ILE A 12 31.27 -8.25 -6.82
CA ILE A 12 31.80 -7.85 -8.14
C ILE A 12 33.32 -7.73 -8.09
N GLY A 13 33.89 -7.19 -7.01
CA GLY A 13 35.33 -7.15 -6.78
C GLY A 13 35.98 -8.53 -6.81
N MET A 14 35.40 -9.51 -6.11
CA MET A 14 35.89 -10.91 -6.13
C MET A 14 35.83 -11.54 -7.52
N LEU A 15 34.78 -11.23 -8.30
CA LEU A 15 34.64 -11.72 -9.68
C LEU A 15 35.71 -11.08 -10.59
N LYS A 16 35.95 -9.78 -10.45
CA LYS A 16 37.00 -9.07 -11.19
C LYS A 16 38.41 -9.57 -10.85
N GLU A 17 38.69 -9.95 -9.61
CA GLU A 17 39.97 -10.60 -9.24
C GLU A 17 40.20 -11.90 -10.04
N GLN A 18 39.15 -12.69 -10.25
CA GLN A 18 39.22 -13.90 -11.08
C GLN A 18 39.36 -13.56 -12.57
N GLU A 19 38.62 -12.56 -13.06
CA GLU A 19 38.72 -12.08 -14.45
C GLU A 19 40.10 -11.50 -14.78
N ALA A 20 40.77 -10.90 -13.78
CA ALA A 20 42.16 -10.42 -13.87
C ALA A 20 43.21 -11.54 -13.84
N GLY A 21 42.80 -12.82 -13.76
CA GLY A 21 43.69 -13.97 -13.90
C GLY A 21 43.98 -14.76 -12.62
N ALA A 22 43.38 -14.41 -11.47
CA ALA A 22 43.53 -15.21 -10.25
C ALA A 22 42.79 -16.56 -10.38
N LYS A 23 43.38 -17.64 -9.83
CA LYS A 23 42.72 -18.94 -9.77
C LYS A 23 41.50 -18.87 -8.86
N THR A 24 40.40 -19.49 -9.27
CA THR A 24 39.15 -19.51 -8.49
C THR A 24 39.32 -20.06 -7.08
N ALA A 25 40.19 -21.06 -6.90
CA ALA A 25 40.50 -21.64 -5.58
C ALA A 25 41.15 -20.60 -4.64
N ASP A 26 42.08 -19.78 -5.15
CA ASP A 26 42.78 -18.78 -4.36
C ASP A 26 41.85 -17.64 -3.95
N VAL A 27 40.97 -17.19 -4.85
CA VAL A 27 39.93 -16.19 -4.56
C VAL A 27 38.97 -16.72 -3.50
N CYS A 28 38.55 -17.98 -3.62
CA CYS A 28 37.68 -18.62 -2.64
C CYS A 28 38.31 -18.70 -1.24
N CYS A 29 39.59 -19.08 -1.16
CA CYS A 29 40.34 -19.12 0.10
C CYS A 29 40.53 -17.73 0.71
N LYS A 30 40.91 -16.72 -0.10
CA LYS A 30 41.12 -15.34 0.35
C LYS A 30 39.87 -14.72 0.98
N HIS A 31 38.72 -14.92 0.35
CA HIS A 31 37.45 -14.31 0.77
C HIS A 31 36.61 -15.21 1.68
N GLY A 32 37.09 -16.41 2.00
CA GLY A 32 36.41 -17.37 2.86
C GLY A 32 35.08 -17.86 2.30
N ILE A 33 34.99 -18.06 0.98
CA ILE A 33 33.80 -18.53 0.28
C ILE A 33 34.05 -19.90 -0.35
N SER A 34 33.00 -20.71 -0.48
CA SER A 34 33.11 -21.97 -1.24
C SER A 34 33.02 -21.70 -2.74
N SER A 35 33.61 -22.60 -3.55
CA SER A 35 33.53 -22.55 -5.02
C SER A 35 32.08 -22.50 -5.52
N ALA A 36 31.17 -23.26 -4.91
CA ALA A 36 29.75 -23.21 -5.24
C ALA A 36 29.13 -21.83 -5.03
N THR A 37 29.56 -21.10 -4.00
CA THR A 37 29.09 -19.73 -3.72
C THR A 37 29.64 -18.75 -4.74
N PHE A 38 30.91 -18.91 -5.12
CA PHE A 38 31.55 -18.12 -6.18
C PHE A 38 30.81 -18.25 -7.51
N TYR A 39 30.47 -19.47 -7.94
CA TYR A 39 29.73 -19.66 -9.20
C TYR A 39 28.29 -19.12 -9.14
N LYS A 40 27.64 -19.13 -7.97
CA LYS A 40 26.34 -18.45 -7.78
C LYS A 40 26.47 -16.94 -7.93
N PHE A 41 27.53 -16.35 -7.39
CA PHE A 41 27.84 -14.94 -7.60
C PHE A 41 28.14 -14.63 -9.06
N LYS A 42 28.94 -15.47 -9.73
CA LYS A 42 29.25 -15.31 -11.16
C LYS A 42 28.00 -15.40 -12.04
N ALA A 43 27.06 -16.29 -11.72
CA ALA A 43 25.78 -16.38 -12.44
C ALA A 43 24.89 -15.14 -12.24
N LYS A 44 24.96 -14.49 -11.07
CA LYS A 44 24.10 -13.36 -10.74
C LYS A 44 24.70 -11.99 -11.10
N TYR A 45 26.01 -11.83 -10.98
CA TYR A 45 26.72 -10.55 -11.11
C TYR A 45 27.86 -10.61 -12.16
N GLY A 46 28.06 -11.74 -12.84
CA GLY A 46 29.10 -11.86 -13.86
C GLY A 46 28.85 -10.92 -15.05
N GLY A 47 29.89 -10.22 -15.48
CA GLY A 47 29.80 -9.24 -16.56
C GLY A 47 29.12 -7.91 -16.19
N MET A 48 28.73 -7.70 -14.92
CA MET A 48 28.26 -6.40 -14.44
C MET A 48 29.41 -5.56 -13.89
N ASP A 49 29.38 -4.26 -14.17
CA ASP A 49 30.21 -3.32 -13.45
C ASP A 49 29.59 -2.91 -12.10
N VAL A 50 30.41 -2.36 -11.21
CA VAL A 50 29.96 -1.80 -9.92
C VAL A 50 28.96 -0.67 -10.13
N SER A 51 29.13 0.11 -11.20
CA SER A 51 28.19 1.16 -11.61
C SER A 51 26.82 0.60 -12.01
N ASP A 52 26.79 -0.47 -12.82
CA ASP A 52 25.57 -1.15 -13.25
C ASP A 52 24.80 -1.74 -12.06
N ALA A 53 25.51 -2.37 -11.13
CA ALA A 53 24.88 -2.96 -9.94
C ALA A 53 24.22 -1.90 -9.05
N ARG A 54 24.88 -0.75 -8.87
CA ARG A 54 24.29 0.38 -8.13
C ARG A 54 23.07 0.94 -8.82
N TRP A 55 23.13 1.09 -10.15
CA TRP A 55 22.02 1.60 -10.94
C TRP A 55 20.82 0.64 -10.91
N LEU A 56 21.06 -0.66 -11.05
CA LEU A 56 20.02 -1.69 -10.98
C LEU A 56 19.31 -1.66 -9.62
N LYS A 57 20.06 -1.59 -8.52
CA LYS A 57 19.48 -1.52 -7.18
C LYS A 57 18.62 -0.26 -6.98
N ALA A 58 19.10 0.90 -7.43
CA ALA A 58 18.33 2.14 -7.37
C ALA A 58 17.02 2.02 -8.18
N LEU A 59 17.10 1.44 -9.38
CA LEU A 59 15.95 1.16 -10.24
C LEU A 59 14.96 0.18 -9.60
N GLU A 60 15.43 -0.85 -8.92
CA GLU A 60 14.58 -1.81 -8.21
C GLU A 60 13.84 -1.12 -7.05
N GLU A 61 14.54 -0.28 -6.28
CA GLU A 61 13.95 0.49 -5.19
C GLU A 61 12.91 1.51 -5.68
N GLU A 62 13.18 2.19 -6.79
CA GLU A 62 12.24 3.09 -7.44
C GLU A 62 11.03 2.33 -7.99
N ASN A 63 11.24 1.21 -8.68
CA ASN A 63 10.14 0.38 -9.18
C ASN A 63 9.28 -0.16 -8.04
N ALA A 64 9.88 -0.56 -6.92
CA ALA A 64 9.15 -1.01 -5.74
C ALA A 64 8.30 0.13 -5.16
N ARG A 65 8.87 1.35 -5.03
CA ARG A 65 8.14 2.54 -4.60
C ARG A 65 6.99 2.89 -5.56
N LEU A 66 7.25 2.91 -6.86
CA LEU A 66 6.25 3.24 -7.88
C LEU A 66 5.11 2.22 -7.92
N LYS A 67 5.42 0.92 -7.86
CA LYS A 67 4.38 -0.14 -7.81
C LYS A 67 3.50 0.00 -6.58
N LYS A 68 4.09 0.35 -5.43
CA LYS A 68 3.32 0.60 -4.21
C LYS A 68 2.40 1.81 -4.39
N LEU A 69 2.92 2.95 -4.85
CA LEU A 69 2.13 4.16 -5.07
C LEU A 69 1.00 3.93 -6.08
N LEU A 70 1.30 3.23 -7.18
CA LEU A 70 0.31 2.91 -8.21
C LEU A 70 -0.80 2.02 -7.64
N ALA A 71 -0.46 0.95 -6.92
CA ALA A 71 -1.45 0.08 -6.30
C ALA A 71 -2.33 0.86 -5.31
N GLU A 72 -1.73 1.74 -4.52
CA GLU A 72 -2.44 2.59 -3.57
C GLU A 72 -3.41 3.55 -4.28
N GLN A 73 -2.97 4.22 -5.35
CA GLN A 73 -3.79 5.13 -6.16
C GLN A 73 -4.90 4.41 -6.92
N MET A 74 -4.62 3.24 -7.50
CA MET A 74 -5.63 2.44 -8.21
C MET A 74 -6.77 2.05 -7.30
N LEU A 75 -6.44 1.66 -6.06
CA LEU A 75 -7.41 1.29 -5.05
C LEU A 75 -8.26 2.50 -4.62
N ASP A 76 -7.64 3.66 -4.39
CA ASP A 76 -8.38 4.88 -4.03
C ASP A 76 -9.29 5.36 -5.19
N ASN A 77 -8.82 5.28 -6.43
CA ASN A 77 -9.61 5.60 -7.63
C ASN A 77 -10.83 4.67 -7.79
N ALA A 78 -10.68 3.37 -7.51
CA ALA A 78 -11.78 2.41 -7.59
C ALA A 78 -12.92 2.78 -6.62
N ILE A 79 -12.59 3.18 -5.39
CA ILE A 79 -13.58 3.63 -4.39
C ILE A 79 -14.30 4.89 -4.88
N LEU A 80 -13.54 5.89 -5.33
CA LEU A 80 -14.11 7.17 -5.74
C LEU A 80 -15.08 6.97 -6.91
N ARG A 81 -14.77 6.05 -7.82
CA ARG A 81 -15.66 5.69 -8.92
C ARG A 81 -16.95 5.03 -8.42
N ASP A 82 -16.85 4.05 -7.52
CA ASP A 82 -18.00 3.36 -6.93
C ASP A 82 -18.91 4.32 -6.14
N VAL A 83 -18.31 5.20 -5.35
CA VAL A 83 -19.03 6.11 -4.45
C VAL A 83 -19.55 7.36 -5.16
N SER A 84 -18.95 7.79 -6.28
CA SER A 84 -19.39 9.01 -7.01
C SER A 84 -20.84 8.95 -7.51
N SER A 85 -21.39 7.74 -7.68
CA SER A 85 -22.80 7.53 -8.04
C SER A 85 -23.78 7.87 -6.90
N LYS A 86 -23.31 7.97 -5.65
CA LYS A 86 -24.14 8.12 -4.44
C LYS A 86 -24.03 9.54 -3.88
N LYS A 87 -25.17 10.16 -3.54
CA LYS A 87 -25.21 11.50 -2.96
C LYS A 87 -24.77 11.48 -1.48
N MET A 88 -23.55 11.92 -1.18
CA MET A 88 -22.95 11.90 0.17
C MET A 88 -23.14 13.21 0.97
N VAL A 89 -24.36 13.74 1.01
CA VAL A 89 -24.61 15.03 1.67
C VAL A 89 -24.80 14.89 3.18
N THR A 90 -25.48 13.84 3.63
CA THR A 90 -25.80 13.64 5.05
C THR A 90 -24.68 12.90 5.79
N PRO A 91 -24.52 13.13 7.12
CA PRO A 91 -23.57 12.37 7.93
C PRO A 91 -23.80 10.86 7.84
N ASP A 92 -25.05 10.41 7.84
CA ASP A 92 -25.40 8.99 7.70
C ASP A 92 -24.97 8.42 6.34
N ALA A 93 -25.18 9.15 5.24
CA ALA A 93 -24.70 8.75 3.92
C ALA A 93 -23.17 8.64 3.88
N ARG A 94 -22.45 9.57 4.53
CA ARG A 94 -20.99 9.53 4.65
C ARG A 94 -20.51 8.29 5.41
N ARG A 95 -21.17 7.93 6.51
CA ARG A 95 -20.87 6.71 7.28
C ARG A 95 -21.10 5.44 6.47
N LYS A 96 -22.24 5.36 5.77
CA LYS A 96 -22.59 4.24 4.90
C LYS A 96 -21.60 4.06 3.76
N ALA A 97 -21.13 5.15 3.15
CA ALA A 97 -20.12 5.09 2.10
C ALA A 97 -18.78 4.53 2.61
N VAL A 98 -18.33 4.95 3.81
CA VAL A 98 -17.12 4.41 4.44
C VAL A 98 -17.28 2.92 4.77
N ALA A 99 -18.44 2.52 5.30
CA ALA A 99 -18.73 1.12 5.58
C ALA A 99 -18.74 0.26 4.30
N HIS A 100 -19.33 0.78 3.21
CA HIS A 100 -19.32 0.14 1.90
C HIS A 100 -17.89 -0.03 1.38
N ALA A 101 -17.07 1.02 1.44
CA ALA A 101 -15.68 0.95 0.97
C ALA A 101 -14.85 -0.09 1.75
N CYS A 102 -15.06 -0.21 3.07
CA CYS A 102 -14.42 -1.24 3.89
C CYS A 102 -14.85 -2.65 3.48
N ALA A 103 -16.15 -2.89 3.28
CA ALA A 103 -16.69 -4.21 2.96
C ALA A 103 -16.40 -4.64 1.52
N ALA A 104 -16.56 -3.74 0.55
CA ALA A 104 -16.42 -4.04 -0.88
C ALA A 104 -14.96 -4.12 -1.34
N HIS A 105 -14.06 -3.33 -0.74
CA HIS A 105 -12.65 -3.25 -1.15
C HIS A 105 -11.66 -3.82 -0.12
N GLY A 106 -12.14 -4.43 0.97
CA GLY A 106 -11.29 -5.06 1.99
C GLY A 106 -10.36 -4.08 2.74
N MET A 107 -10.74 -2.81 2.80
CA MET A 107 -9.88 -1.74 3.31
C MET A 107 -10.06 -1.47 4.80
N SER A 108 -9.00 -0.98 5.43
CA SER A 108 -9.10 -0.40 6.77
C SER A 108 -10.00 0.85 6.78
N GLN A 109 -10.77 1.02 7.86
CA GLN A 109 -11.62 2.20 8.09
C GLN A 109 -10.83 3.50 7.99
N ARG A 110 -9.58 3.53 8.48
CA ARG A 110 -8.70 4.71 8.41
C ARG A 110 -8.48 5.15 6.97
N ARG A 111 -8.18 4.20 6.09
CA ARG A 111 -7.86 4.48 4.69
C ARG A 111 -9.12 4.89 3.91
N ALA A 112 -10.24 4.20 4.13
CA ALA A 112 -11.53 4.58 3.55
C ALA A 112 -11.95 6.00 3.94
N CYS A 113 -11.77 6.38 5.21
CA CYS A 113 -12.00 7.74 5.69
C CYS A 113 -11.10 8.78 4.99
N GLN A 114 -9.82 8.47 4.80
CA GLN A 114 -8.88 9.37 4.13
C GLN A 114 -9.23 9.56 2.65
N ALA A 115 -9.53 8.47 1.93
CA ALA A 115 -9.90 8.52 0.51
C ALA A 115 -11.21 9.28 0.27
N LEU A 116 -12.20 9.14 1.17
CA LEU A 116 -13.51 9.79 1.05
C LEU A 116 -13.59 11.18 1.71
N GLY A 117 -12.50 11.65 2.35
CA GLY A 117 -12.50 12.93 3.08
C GLY A 117 -13.48 12.98 4.26
N VAL A 118 -13.75 11.83 4.91
CA VAL A 118 -14.68 11.72 6.03
C VAL A 118 -13.91 11.60 7.34
N ASP A 119 -14.23 12.45 8.31
CA ASP A 119 -13.58 12.38 9.63
C ASP A 119 -13.94 11.08 10.38
N ARG A 120 -12.92 10.45 10.97
CA ARG A 120 -13.05 9.16 11.66
C ARG A 120 -13.94 9.24 12.90
N THR A 121 -13.99 10.39 13.59
CA THR A 121 -14.85 10.56 14.77
C THR A 121 -16.32 10.50 14.35
N SER A 122 -16.67 11.13 13.23
CA SER A 122 -18.02 11.06 12.67
C SER A 122 -18.41 9.64 12.29
N VAL A 123 -17.49 8.84 11.74
CA VAL A 123 -17.76 7.43 11.39
C VAL A 123 -17.92 6.54 12.62
N ARG A 124 -17.15 6.79 13.67
CA ARG A 124 -17.19 5.99 14.91
C ARG A 124 -18.28 6.44 15.88
N TYR A 125 -18.87 7.61 15.65
CA TYR A 125 -19.93 8.14 16.49
C TYR A 125 -21.13 7.19 16.52
N ARG A 126 -21.54 6.81 17.73
CA ARG A 126 -22.81 6.11 18.01
C ARG A 126 -23.71 7.06 18.78
N SER A 127 -24.93 7.28 18.29
CA SER A 127 -25.93 8.06 19.02
C SER A 127 -26.35 7.31 20.27
N VAL A 128 -26.38 8.02 21.40
CA VAL A 128 -26.86 7.49 22.69
C VAL A 128 -28.37 7.70 22.85
N ARG A 129 -28.95 8.63 22.08
CA ARG A 129 -30.39 8.88 22.12
C ARG A 129 -31.18 7.70 21.54
N PRO A 130 -32.28 7.29 22.19
CA PRO A 130 -33.21 6.32 21.63
C PRO A 130 -33.86 6.85 20.34
N ASP A 131 -34.41 5.94 19.53
CA ASP A 131 -35.07 6.33 18.29
C ASP A 131 -36.42 6.98 18.58
N ASP A 132 -36.52 8.28 18.33
CA ASP A 132 -37.76 9.06 18.46
C ASP A 132 -38.68 8.88 17.22
N ALA A 133 -38.61 7.73 16.53
CA ALA A 133 -39.40 7.47 15.32
C ALA A 133 -40.91 7.61 15.56
N SER A 134 -41.40 7.01 16.65
CA SER A 134 -42.82 7.10 17.04
C SER A 134 -43.25 8.54 17.34
N LEU A 135 -42.42 9.30 18.05
CA LEU A 135 -42.68 10.72 18.32
C LEU A 135 -42.72 11.54 17.03
N ARG A 136 -41.79 11.28 16.09
CA ARG A 136 -41.76 11.95 14.77
C ARG A 136 -42.97 11.60 13.90
N GLU A 137 -43.53 10.40 14.02
CA GLU A 137 -44.77 10.01 13.35
C GLU A 137 -45.97 10.76 13.92
N VAL A 138 -46.10 10.78 15.25
CA VAL A 138 -47.17 11.53 15.94
C VAL A 138 -47.10 13.02 15.60
N MET A 139 -45.92 13.64 15.62
CA MET A 139 -45.75 15.04 15.25
C MET A 139 -46.15 15.33 13.79
N ARG A 140 -45.83 14.42 12.85
CA ARG A 140 -46.24 14.56 11.44
C ARG A 140 -47.75 14.41 11.26
N ALA A 141 -48.37 13.48 11.96
CA ALA A 141 -49.83 13.30 11.94
C ALA A 141 -50.53 14.58 12.43
N VAL A 142 -50.13 15.10 13.59
CA VAL A 142 -50.69 16.34 14.16
C VAL A 142 -50.47 17.55 13.25
N ALA A 143 -49.30 17.67 12.62
CA ALA A 143 -49.04 18.74 11.65
C ALA A 143 -49.91 18.61 10.38
N GLY A 144 -50.21 17.38 9.95
CA GLY A 144 -51.09 17.09 8.82
C GLY A 144 -52.57 17.39 9.10
N GLU A 145 -53.02 17.23 10.35
CA GLU A 145 -54.35 17.62 10.83
C GLU A 145 -54.49 19.13 11.01
N ARG A 146 -53.47 19.77 11.60
CA ARG A 146 -53.43 21.21 11.87
C ARG A 146 -52.61 21.97 10.83
N ARG A 147 -52.97 21.84 9.56
CA ARG A 147 -52.28 22.56 8.47
C ARG A 147 -52.41 24.07 8.70
N ARG A 148 -51.30 24.74 8.99
CA ARG A 148 -51.23 26.19 8.91
C ARG A 148 -51.14 26.55 7.44
N PHE A 149 -52.23 27.07 6.88
CA PHE A 149 -52.19 27.73 5.59
C PHE A 149 -51.52 29.09 5.81
N GLY A 150 -50.27 29.20 5.36
CA GLY A 150 -49.45 30.40 5.39
C GLY A 150 -48.38 30.27 4.32
#